data_AF-A0A924XHJ1-F1
#
_entry.id   AF-A0A924XHJ1-F1
#
_cell.length_a   1.000
_cell.length_b   1.000
_cell.length_c   1.000
_cell.angle_alpha   90.00
_cell.angle_beta   90.00
_cell.angle_gamma   90.00
#
_symmetry.space_group_name_H-M   'P 1'
#
loop_
_entity.id
_entity.type
_entity.pdbx_description
1 polymer ?
#
loop_
_entity_poly.entity_id
_entity_poly.type
_entity_poly.pdbx_seq_one_letter_code
_entity_poly.pdbx_strand_id
1 'polypeptide(L)' 'VQSVGSKTFYLENGVWIDSEYKDNSNLREIKLTFASSDYFDLLNKQKDLAQYFALGEQVIVVSGGKVYRVGK' A
#
# COMPACT_ATOMS: atom_id res chain seq x y z
N VAL A 1 -3.38 6.36 13.67
CA VAL A 1 -2.34 5.32 13.55
C VAL A 1 -3.01 3.96 13.65
N GLN A 2 -2.59 2.98 12.87
CA GLN A 2 -3.14 1.62 12.86
C GLN A 2 -2.03 0.61 12.65
N SER A 3 -2.06 -0.52 13.36
CA SER A 3 -1.14 -1.64 13.14
C SER A 3 -1.86 -2.77 12.42
N VAL A 4 -1.27 -3.27 11.33
CA VAL A 4 -1.79 -4.38 10.53
C VAL A 4 -0.64 -5.33 10.24
N GLY A 5 -0.77 -6.59 10.67
CA GLY A 5 0.32 -7.56 10.59
C GLY A 5 1.59 -7.04 11.26
N SER A 6 2.69 -6.97 10.52
CA SER A 6 3.98 -6.46 11.00
C SER A 6 4.21 -4.97 10.73
N LYS A 7 3.21 -4.24 10.21
CA LYS A 7 3.36 -2.85 9.75
C LYS A 7 2.51 -1.88 10.55
N THR A 8 2.99 -0.64 10.60
CA THR A 8 2.30 0.50 11.23
C THR A 8 1.98 1.53 10.16
N PHE A 9 0.75 2.04 10.18
CA PHE A 9 0.25 3.01 9.21
C PHE A 9 -0.25 4.28 9.91
N TYR A 10 -0.04 5.42 9.26
CA TYR A 10 -0.59 6.71 9.65
C TYR A 10 -1.60 7.16 8.60
N LEU A 11 -2.69 7.80 9.03
CA LEU A 11 -3.66 8.40 8.12
C LEU A 11 -3.29 9.87 7.94
N GLU A 12 -2.94 10.26 6.73
CA GLU A 12 -2.58 11.63 6.39
C GLU A 12 -3.35 12.04 5.13
N ASN A 13 -4.11 13.14 5.22
CA ASN A 13 -4.90 13.67 4.09
C ASN A 13 -5.77 12.62 3.39
N GLY A 14 -6.31 11.65 4.14
CA GLY A 14 -7.14 10.56 3.62
C GLY A 14 -6.37 9.39 2.99
N VAL A 15 -5.04 9.39 3.06
CA VAL A 15 -4.17 8.30 2.59
C VAL A 15 -3.58 7.55 3.78
N TRP A 16 -3.69 6.24 3.78
CA TRP A 16 -2.95 5.40 4.75
C TRP A 16 -1.52 5.20 4.28
N ILE A 17 -0.56 5.65 5.07
CA ILE A 17 0.86 5.65 4.73
C ILE A 17 1.60 4.72 5.70
N ASP A 18 2.28 3.71 5.15
CA ASP A 18 3.19 2.85 5.90
C ASP A 18 4.31 3.69 6.53
N SER A 19 4.57 3.49 7.82
CA SER A 19 5.63 4.15 8.58
C SER A 19 7.03 3.97 8.00
N GLU A 20 7.26 2.93 7.19
CA GLU A 20 8.53 2.68 6.51
C GLU A 20 8.68 3.46 5.19
N TYR A 21 7.60 4.06 4.70
CA TYR A 21 7.61 4.85 3.47
C TYR A 21 8.44 6.12 3.64
N LYS A 22 9.24 6.43 2.63
CA LYS A 22 10.04 7.65 2.52
C LYS A 22 9.86 8.22 1.12
N ASP A 23 9.43 9.48 1.03
CA ASP A 23 9.20 10.18 -0.25
C ASP A 23 10.43 10.20 -1.16
N ASN A 24 11.63 10.23 -0.58
CA ASN A 24 12.90 10.24 -1.29
C ASN A 24 13.54 8.86 -1.47
N SER A 25 12.78 7.77 -1.32
CA SER A 25 13.32 6.43 -1.54
C SER A 25 13.60 6.18 -3.02
N ASN A 26 14.72 5.52 -3.34
CA ASN A 26 15.02 5.03 -4.69
C ASN A 26 14.27 3.72 -5.03
N LEU A 27 13.24 3.38 -4.25
CA LEU A 27 12.48 2.15 -4.46
C LEU A 27 11.58 2.29 -5.69
N ARG A 28 11.38 1.18 -6.40
CA ARG A 28 10.44 1.16 -7.52
C ARG A 28 9.03 1.36 -7.00
N GLU A 29 8.33 2.36 -7.54
CA GLU A 29 6.92 2.62 -7.25
C GLU A 29 6.01 1.90 -8.25
N ILE A 30 4.97 1.25 -7.73
CA ILE A 30 3.90 0.60 -8.48
C ILE A 30 2.60 1.30 -8.10
N LYS A 31 1.98 1.98 -9.06
CA LYS A 31 0.71 2.67 -8.90
C LYS A 31 -0.42 1.80 -9.42
N LEU A 32 -1.49 1.69 -8.64
CA LEU A 32 -2.65 0.87 -8.96
C LEU A 32 -3.93 1.65 -8.70
N THR A 33 -4.89 1.52 -9.61
CA THR A 33 -6.25 2.00 -9.36
C THR A 33 -6.98 1.03 -8.42
N PHE A 34 -7.60 1.56 -7.37
CA PHE A 34 -8.38 0.78 -6.42
C PHE A 34 -9.47 -0.03 -7.12
N ALA A 35 -9.63 -1.30 -6.74
CA ALA A 35 -10.61 -2.22 -7.32
C ALA A 35 -10.51 -2.41 -8.85
N SER A 36 -9.36 -2.12 -9.46
CA SER A 36 -9.08 -2.45 -10.87
C SER A 36 -8.67 -3.93 -11.05
N SER A 37 -8.63 -4.40 -12.30
CA SER A 37 -8.12 -5.74 -12.63
C SER A 37 -6.70 -5.95 -12.10
N ASP A 38 -5.81 -4.97 -12.31
CA ASP A 38 -4.40 -5.07 -11.93
C ASP A 38 -4.22 -5.07 -10.41
N TYR A 39 -5.13 -4.40 -9.68
CA TYR A 39 -5.19 -4.46 -8.23
C TYR A 39 -5.52 -5.88 -7.74
N PHE A 40 -6.56 -6.52 -8.30
CA PHE A 40 -6.92 -7.89 -7.92
C PHE A 40 -5.87 -8.91 -8.36
N ASP A 41 -5.27 -8.73 -9.54
CA ASP A 41 -4.18 -9.55 -10.03
C ASP A 41 -2.95 -9.48 -9.13
N LEU A 42 -2.63 -8.29 -8.60
CA LEU A 42 -1.58 -8.13 -7.61
C LEU A 42 -1.93 -8.89 -6.32
N LEU A 43 -3.14 -8.73 -5.78
CA LEU A 43 -3.55 -9.39 -4.54
C LEU A 43 -3.58 -10.91 -4.65
N ASN A 44 -3.87 -11.44 -5.83
CA ASN A 44 -3.77 -12.87 -6.09
C ASN A 44 -2.32 -13.39 -6.05
N LYS A 45 -1.35 -12.55 -6.45
CA LYS A 45 0.10 -12.87 -6.45
C LYS A 45 0.77 -12.60 -5.11
N GLN A 46 0.36 -11.55 -4.40
CA GLN A 46 0.95 -11.07 -3.14
C GLN A 46 -0.15 -10.90 -2.09
N LYS A 47 -0.52 -12.01 -1.47
CA LYS A 47 -1.65 -12.08 -0.52
C LYS A 47 -1.44 -11.26 0.75
N ASP A 48 -0.18 -11.02 1.13
CA ASP A 48 0.20 -10.19 2.27
C ASP A 48 -0.23 -8.72 2.10
N LEU A 49 -0.36 -8.23 0.86
CA LEU A 49 -0.81 -6.86 0.58
C LEU A 49 -2.30 -6.66 0.84
N ALA A 50 -3.11 -7.73 0.82
CA ALA A 50 -4.56 -7.64 0.94
C ALA A 50 -5.00 -7.02 2.28
N GLN A 51 -4.35 -7.42 3.38
CA GLN A 51 -4.64 -6.86 4.72
C GLN A 51 -4.28 -5.37 4.81
N TYR A 52 -3.24 -4.91 4.09
CA TYR A 52 -2.85 -3.50 4.10
C TYR A 52 -3.80 -2.65 3.27
N PHE A 53 -4.22 -3.14 2.09
CA PHE A 53 -5.19 -2.44 1.25
C PHE A 53 -6.62 -2.48 1.79
N ALA A 54 -6.91 -3.33 2.77
CA ALA A 54 -8.18 -3.30 3.51
C ALA A 54 -8.35 -2.04 4.40
N LEU A 55 -7.29 -1.25 4.61
CA LEU A 55 -7.35 -0.01 5.39
C LEU A 55 -8.17 1.10 4.71
N GLY A 56 -8.27 1.10 3.38
CA GLY A 56 -9.06 2.08 2.64
C GLY A 56 -8.74 2.11 1.14
N GLU A 57 -9.38 3.03 0.43
CA GLU A 57 -9.23 3.18 -1.03
C GLU A 57 -7.88 3.82 -1.43
N GLN A 58 -7.20 4.48 -0.49
CA GLN A 58 -5.95 5.22 -0.68
C GLN A 58 -4.89 4.71 0.29
N VAL A 59 -3.92 3.95 -0.19
CA VAL A 59 -2.89 3.30 0.64
C VAL A 59 -1.52 3.35 -0.02
N ILE A 60 -0.49 3.69 0.75
CA ILE A 60 0.93 3.58 0.39
C ILE A 60 1.57 2.55 1.31
N VAL A 61 2.16 1.50 0.75
CA VAL A 61 2.85 0.46 1.51
C VAL A 61 4.19 0.09 0.91
N VAL A 62 5.21 -0.10 1.75
CA VAL A 62 6.51 -0.62 1.31
C VAL A 62 6.52 -2.13 1.49
N SER A 63 6.66 -2.91 0.43
CA SER A 63 6.78 -4.38 0.53
C SER A 63 7.74 -4.93 -0.51
N GLY A 64 8.59 -5.87 -0.12
CA GLY A 64 9.54 -6.54 -1.01
C GLY A 64 10.47 -5.59 -1.78
N GLY A 65 10.89 -4.47 -1.16
CA GLY A 65 11.75 -3.47 -1.80
C GLY A 65 11.04 -2.60 -2.86
N LYS A 66 9.70 -2.52 -2.79
CA LYS A 66 8.88 -1.69 -3.70
C LYS A 66 7.90 -0.86 -2.89
N VAL A 67 7.50 0.27 -3.45
CA VAL A 67 6.40 1.09 -2.95
C VAL A 67 5.16 0.73 -3.78
N TYR A 68 4.08 0.35 -3.12
CA TYR A 68 2.78 0.19 -3.75
C TYR A 68 1.88 1.36 -3.34
N ARG A 69 1.36 2.08 -4.32
CA ARG A 69 0.40 3.18 -4.13
C ARG A 69 -0.91 2.80 -4.77
N VAL A 70 -1.94 2.64 -3.96
CA VAL A 70 -3.33 2.40 -4.39
C VAL A 70 -4.12 3.69 -4.20
N GLY A 71 -4.93 4.06 -5.20
CA GLY A 71 -5.79 5.23 -5.16
C GLY A 71 -6.81 5.23 -6.30
N LYS A 72 -7.61 6.29 -6.39
CA LYS A 72 -8.47 6.56 -7.56
C LYS A 72 -7.65 7.07 -8.74
#